data_AF-A0A7Y2JRX7-F1
#
_entry.id   AF-A0A7Y2JRX7-F1
#
_cell.length_a   1.000
_cell.length_b   1.000
_cell.length_c   1.000
_cell.angle_alpha   90.00
_cell.angle_beta   90.00
_cell.angle_gamma   90.00
#
_symmetry.space_group_name_H-M   'P 1'
#
loop_
_entity.id
_entity.type
_entity.pdbx_description
1 polymer ?
#
loop_
_entity_poly.entity_id
_entity_poly.type
_entity_poly.pdbx_seq_one_letter_code
_entity_poly.pdbx_strand_id
1 'polypeptide(L)'
;MSANPTTPLSDPTRMQFVSGGPSSYGLPPDLIARASYRLGVAALTYSVVYLLAYGSVRLTVPMPGHGALNDLLAGSFIAFALVMFALVRSGRIENRILLDVGLIFQVIGAAGIEVGVLFVPDMDFTYIGISWTCVWIVIFPLLVPATMGKAFLAAFASASMLPLALLLRSAGGLAFPSTDQLIQMLVPGYICVGIAMVGLRVITSLG
;
A
#
# COMPACT_ATOMS: atom_id res chain seq x y z
N MET A 1 22.45 27.22 -68.44
CA MET A 1 21.07 26.68 -68.28
C MET A 1 21.18 25.17 -68.40
N SER A 2 21.40 24.44 -67.30
CA SER A 2 20.48 24.07 -66.21
C SER A 2 19.45 23.01 -66.62
N ALA A 3 19.64 21.77 -66.11
CA ALA A 3 18.66 20.76 -65.68
C ALA A 3 19.32 19.35 -65.76
N ASN A 4 20.00 18.88 -64.71
CA ASN A 4 19.52 18.17 -63.50
C ASN A 4 19.22 16.66 -63.75
N PRO A 5 20.08 15.73 -63.28
CA PRO A 5 19.80 14.30 -63.28
C PRO A 5 18.84 13.95 -62.14
N THR A 6 17.80 13.18 -62.45
CA THR A 6 16.83 12.62 -61.50
C THR A 6 17.52 11.71 -60.50
N THR A 7 17.68 12.19 -59.28
CA THR A 7 17.92 11.41 -58.08
C THR A 7 16.78 10.42 -57.85
N PRO A 8 17.05 9.12 -57.61
CA PRO A 8 16.02 8.25 -57.06
C PRO A 8 15.77 8.67 -55.60
N LEU A 9 14.51 8.96 -55.28
CA LEU A 9 14.08 9.25 -53.92
C LEU A 9 14.53 8.12 -52.98
N SER A 10 15.25 8.53 -51.93
CA SER A 10 15.56 7.75 -50.75
C SER A 10 14.28 7.14 -50.16
N ASP A 11 14.31 5.81 -50.10
CA ASP A 11 13.40 4.93 -49.36
C ASP A 11 13.12 5.49 -47.95
N PRO A 12 11.86 5.80 -47.58
CA PRO A 12 11.55 6.28 -46.25
C PRO A 12 11.71 5.09 -45.30
N THR A 13 12.82 5.11 -44.57
CA THR A 13 12.95 4.62 -43.20
C THR A 13 11.89 3.61 -42.82
N ARG A 14 12.11 2.34 -43.20
CA ARG A 14 11.50 1.20 -42.51
C ARG A 14 11.78 1.42 -41.03
N MET A 15 10.80 1.95 -40.29
CA MET A 15 10.69 1.75 -38.87
C MET A 15 10.61 0.24 -38.70
N GLN A 16 11.78 -0.37 -38.52
CA GLN A 16 11.88 -1.73 -38.04
C GLN A 16 11.28 -1.70 -36.65
N PHE A 17 9.98 -2.01 -36.57
CA PHE A 17 9.42 -2.56 -35.36
C PHE A 17 10.29 -3.76 -35.02
N VAL A 18 11.19 -3.56 -34.05
CA VAL A 18 11.90 -4.64 -33.38
C VAL A 18 10.81 -5.59 -32.94
N SER A 19 10.66 -6.68 -33.69
CA SER A 19 9.74 -7.75 -33.36
C SER A 19 10.34 -8.40 -32.12
N GLY A 20 9.92 -7.89 -30.97
CA GLY A 20 10.33 -8.40 -29.67
C GLY A 20 10.06 -9.89 -29.63
N GLY A 21 11.13 -10.66 -29.46
CA GLY A 21 11.08 -12.08 -29.18
C GLY A 21 10.30 -12.36 -27.89
N PRO A 22 10.12 -13.66 -27.57
CA PRO A 22 9.09 -14.14 -26.64
C PRO A 22 9.08 -13.37 -25.32
N SER A 23 7.90 -12.90 -24.94
CA SER A 23 7.54 -12.22 -23.70
C SER A 23 7.79 -13.10 -22.47
N SER A 24 9.04 -13.25 -22.07
CA SER A 24 9.42 -13.79 -20.77
C SER A 24 9.36 -12.68 -19.71
N TYR A 25 8.17 -12.50 -19.13
CA TYR A 25 7.85 -11.92 -17.81
C TYR A 25 8.98 -11.23 -17.00
N GLY A 26 9.55 -10.17 -17.54
CA GLY A 26 10.49 -9.29 -16.83
C GLY A 26 10.16 -7.85 -17.18
N LEU A 27 9.55 -7.13 -16.23
CA LEU A 27 9.40 -5.67 -16.36
C LEU A 27 10.78 -5.07 -16.68
N PRO A 28 10.90 -4.14 -17.65
CA PRO A 28 12.16 -3.47 -17.95
C PRO A 28 12.80 -2.93 -16.66
N PRO A 29 14.14 -3.05 -16.49
CA PRO A 29 14.83 -2.67 -15.26
C PRO A 29 14.59 -1.20 -14.86
N ASP A 30 14.35 -0.32 -15.83
CA ASP A 30 13.98 1.09 -15.58
C ASP A 30 12.61 1.26 -14.91
N LEU A 31 11.63 0.41 -15.24
CA LEU A 31 10.32 0.42 -14.59
C LEU A 31 10.43 -0.10 -13.15
N ILE A 32 11.26 -1.12 -12.95
CA ILE A 32 11.52 -1.70 -11.64
C ILE A 32 12.24 -0.70 -10.72
N ALA A 33 13.21 0.09 -11.23
CA ALA A 33 13.87 1.13 -10.45
C ALA A 33 12.91 2.27 -10.06
N ARG A 34 12.02 2.69 -10.97
CA ARG A 34 10.96 3.66 -10.66
C ARG A 34 9.95 3.12 -9.66
N ALA A 35 9.62 1.83 -9.73
CA ALA A 35 8.74 1.15 -8.80
C ALA A 35 9.30 1.19 -7.37
N SER A 36 10.59 0.90 -7.19
CA SER A 36 11.28 1.01 -5.90
C SER A 36 11.21 2.43 -5.34
N TYR A 37 11.43 3.46 -6.18
CA TYR A 37 11.33 4.85 -5.73
C TYR A 37 9.94 5.18 -5.17
N ARG A 38 8.88 4.72 -5.83
CA ARG A 38 7.48 4.94 -5.39
C ARG A 38 7.18 4.23 -4.07
N LEU A 39 7.78 3.06 -3.82
CA LEU A 39 7.70 2.38 -2.53
C LEU A 39 8.37 3.19 -1.41
N GLY A 40 9.49 3.86 -1.69
CA GLY A 40 10.09 4.82 -0.76
C GLY A 40 9.14 5.97 -0.43
N VAL A 41 8.51 6.57 -1.45
CA VAL A 41 7.49 7.61 -1.25
C VAL A 41 6.33 7.09 -0.41
N ALA A 42 5.82 5.89 -0.69
CA ALA A 42 4.74 5.27 0.08
C ALA A 42 5.11 5.09 1.56
N ALA A 43 6.33 4.61 1.85
CA ALA A 43 6.82 4.43 3.21
C ALA A 43 6.94 5.76 3.97
N LEU A 44 7.47 6.80 3.31
CA LEU A 44 7.56 8.13 3.91
C LEU A 44 6.18 8.73 4.15
N THR A 45 5.27 8.65 3.17
CA THR A 45 3.89 9.11 3.30
C THR A 45 3.19 8.41 4.46
N TYR A 46 3.31 7.09 4.57
CA TYR A 46 2.78 6.34 5.71
C TYR A 46 3.30 6.90 7.03
N SER A 47 4.62 7.07 7.18
CA SER A 47 5.22 7.55 8.43
C SER A 47 4.72 8.94 8.85
N VAL A 48 4.59 9.86 7.89
CA VAL A 48 4.13 11.23 8.15
C VAL A 48 2.66 11.25 8.49
N VAL A 49 1.82 10.57 7.71
CA VAL A 49 0.37 10.52 7.93
C VAL A 49 0.07 9.84 9.26
N TYR A 50 0.75 8.74 9.57
CA TYR A 50 0.59 8.02 10.83
C TYR A 50 0.97 8.90 12.03
N LEU A 51 2.11 9.60 11.95
CA LEU A 51 2.53 10.54 12.99
C LEU A 51 1.50 11.66 13.20
N LEU A 52 0.97 12.24 12.13
CA LEU A 52 -0.03 13.30 12.21
C LEU A 52 -1.37 12.79 12.77
N ALA A 53 -1.85 11.66 12.27
CA ALA A 53 -3.10 11.05 12.72
C ALA A 53 -3.01 10.67 14.19
N TYR A 54 -1.99 9.88 14.58
CA TYR A 54 -1.77 9.47 15.96
C TYR A 54 -1.51 10.67 16.89
N GLY A 55 -0.64 11.58 16.47
CA GLY A 55 -0.33 12.79 17.24
C GLY A 55 -1.54 13.67 17.48
N SER A 56 -2.41 13.84 16.48
CA SER A 56 -3.65 14.62 16.62
C SER A 56 -4.59 14.02 17.67
N VAL A 57 -4.78 12.70 17.64
CA VAL A 57 -5.62 11.98 18.59
C VAL A 57 -5.02 12.01 20.00
N ARG A 58 -3.69 11.84 20.11
CA ARG A 58 -2.96 11.91 21.39
C ARG A 58 -3.04 13.28 22.06
N LEU A 59 -3.10 14.36 21.29
CA LEU A 59 -3.21 15.74 21.78
C LEU A 59 -4.65 16.15 22.14
N THR A 60 -5.65 15.52 21.52
CA THR A 60 -7.06 15.90 21.68
C THR A 60 -7.83 15.02 22.65
N VAL A 61 -7.44 13.75 22.79
CA VAL A 61 -8.13 12.77 23.62
C VAL A 61 -7.24 12.40 24.82
N PRO A 62 -7.65 12.75 26.06
CA PRO A 62 -6.97 12.26 27.26
C PRO A 62 -7.11 10.73 27.33
N MET A 63 -6.00 9.99 27.25
CA MET A 63 -5.98 8.53 27.39
C MET A 63 -5.29 8.14 28.71
N PRO A 64 -6.03 7.91 29.81
CA PRO A 64 -5.45 7.52 31.09
C PRO A 64 -4.84 6.10 31.03
N GLY A 65 -3.66 5.93 31.62
CA GLY A 65 -3.10 4.60 31.96
C GLY A 65 -2.47 3.77 30.84
N HIS A 66 -2.71 4.07 29.56
CA HIS A 66 -2.22 3.23 28.43
C HIS A 66 -1.35 3.98 27.41
N GLY A 67 -0.91 5.20 27.75
CA GLY A 67 -0.19 6.08 26.83
C GLY A 67 1.16 5.51 26.35
N ALA A 68 2.01 5.06 27.26
CA ALA A 68 3.39 4.70 26.93
C ALA A 68 3.49 3.49 25.99
N LEU A 69 2.68 2.44 26.20
CA LEU A 69 2.69 1.27 25.31
C LEU A 69 2.16 1.61 23.91
N ASN A 70 1.08 2.39 23.83
CA ASN A 70 0.56 2.87 22.53
C ASN A 70 1.55 3.80 21.84
N ASP A 71 2.23 4.68 22.58
CA ASP A 71 3.27 5.57 22.04
C ASP A 71 4.47 4.76 21.52
N LEU A 72 4.89 3.71 22.23
CA LEU A 72 5.95 2.79 21.79
C LEU A 72 5.54 2.01 20.54
N LEU A 73 4.32 1.49 20.50
CA LEU A 73 3.80 0.77 19.32
C LEU A 73 3.69 1.71 18.11
N ALA A 74 3.09 2.89 18.27
CA ALA A 74 3.02 3.92 17.25
C ALA A 74 4.42 4.30 16.75
N GLY A 75 5.35 4.55 17.67
CA GLY A 75 6.75 4.82 17.38
C GLY A 75 7.42 3.68 16.61
N SER A 76 7.11 2.43 16.92
CA SER A 76 7.64 1.25 16.21
C SER A 76 7.14 1.15 14.77
N PHE A 77 5.88 1.46 14.49
CA PHE A 77 5.34 1.47 13.12
C PHE A 77 5.91 2.63 12.29
N ILE A 78 6.09 3.81 12.90
CA ILE A 78 6.77 4.94 12.26
C ILE A 78 8.23 4.58 11.97
N ALA A 79 8.94 4.02 12.96
CA ALA A 79 10.32 3.59 12.78
C ALA A 79 10.45 2.52 11.70
N PHE A 80 9.53 1.54 11.66
CA PHE A 80 9.48 0.52 10.62
C PHE A 80 9.32 1.13 9.22
N ALA A 81 8.41 2.10 9.05
CA ALA A 81 8.24 2.82 7.79
C ALA A 81 9.47 3.64 7.39
N LEU A 82 10.15 4.28 8.36
CA LEU A 82 11.40 5.01 8.10
C LEU A 82 12.56 4.07 7.74
N VAL A 83 12.65 2.90 8.39
CA VAL A 83 13.60 1.85 8.02
C VAL A 83 13.33 1.39 6.60
N MET A 84 12.07 1.13 6.24
CA MET A 84 11.70 0.76 4.87
C MET A 84 12.12 1.84 3.86
N PHE A 85 11.86 3.11 4.16
CA PHE A 85 12.32 4.24 3.34
C PHE A 85 13.85 4.27 3.19
N ALA A 86 14.59 4.10 4.28
CA ALA A 86 16.05 4.08 4.27
C ALA A 86 16.60 2.89 3.46
N LEU A 87 15.98 1.71 3.59
CA LEU A 87 16.32 0.51 2.81
C LEU A 87 16.14 0.76 1.31
N VAL A 88 15.00 1.32 0.91
CA VAL A 88 14.75 1.72 -0.49
C VAL A 88 15.81 2.71 -0.96
N ARG A 89 16.12 3.73 -0.15
CA ARG A 89 17.06 4.80 -0.53
C ARG A 89 18.51 4.33 -0.60
N SER A 90 18.85 3.29 0.15
CA SER A 90 20.22 2.74 0.19
C SER A 90 20.65 2.12 -1.14
N GLY A 91 19.69 1.68 -1.98
CA GLY A 91 19.98 0.98 -3.24
C GLY A 91 20.73 -0.36 -3.07
N ARG A 92 20.86 -0.88 -1.84
CA ARG A 92 21.63 -2.09 -1.54
C ARG A 92 20.86 -3.39 -1.79
N ILE A 93 19.54 -3.31 -1.87
CA ILE A 93 18.65 -4.46 -2.04
C ILE A 93 18.18 -4.48 -3.50
N GLU A 94 18.12 -5.68 -4.08
CA GLU A 94 17.54 -5.87 -5.40
C GLU A 94 16.09 -5.36 -5.43
N ASN A 95 15.77 -4.52 -6.43
CA ASN A 95 14.46 -3.90 -6.56
C ASN A 95 13.30 -4.91 -6.58
N ARG A 96 13.51 -6.11 -7.12
CA ARG A 96 12.48 -7.16 -7.18
C ARG A 96 12.10 -7.66 -5.78
N ILE A 97 13.09 -7.87 -4.91
CA ILE A 97 12.90 -8.22 -3.50
C ILE A 97 12.22 -7.06 -2.78
N LEU A 98 12.64 -5.83 -3.08
CA LEU A 98 12.08 -4.63 -2.47
C LEU A 98 10.56 -4.51 -2.68
N LEU A 99 10.07 -4.82 -3.89
CA LEU A 99 8.63 -4.81 -4.21
C LEU A 99 7.87 -5.88 -3.43
N ASP A 100 8.43 -7.08 -3.28
CA ASP A 100 7.82 -8.14 -2.48
C ASP A 100 7.78 -7.79 -0.99
N VAL A 101 8.85 -7.19 -0.46
CA VAL A 101 8.87 -6.63 0.89
C VAL A 101 7.88 -5.47 1.02
N GLY A 102 7.67 -4.68 -0.02
CA GLY A 102 6.66 -3.63 -0.07
C GLY A 102 5.24 -4.15 0.19
N LEU A 103 4.89 -5.31 -0.32
CA LEU A 103 3.59 -5.93 -0.05
C LEU A 103 3.47 -6.38 1.40
N ILE A 104 4.55 -6.90 2.00
CA ILE A 104 4.57 -7.21 3.43
C ILE A 104 4.40 -5.92 4.25
N PHE A 105 5.06 -4.84 3.83
CA PHE A 105 4.92 -3.51 4.42
C PHE A 105 3.46 -3.01 4.35
N GLN A 106 2.73 -3.27 3.26
CA GLN A 106 1.30 -2.95 3.17
C GLN A 106 0.48 -3.63 4.26
N VAL A 107 0.71 -4.93 4.49
CA VAL A 107 -0.02 -5.73 5.49
C VAL A 107 0.32 -5.28 6.90
N ILE A 108 1.61 -5.08 7.20
CA ILE A 108 2.06 -4.59 8.51
C ILE A 108 1.54 -3.16 8.77
N GLY A 109 1.51 -2.30 7.74
CA GLY A 109 0.94 -0.96 7.85
C GLY A 109 -0.55 -0.99 8.18
N ALA A 110 -1.32 -1.90 7.56
CA ALA A 110 -2.71 -2.11 7.93
C ALA A 110 -2.86 -2.59 9.38
N ALA A 111 -2.02 -3.52 9.84
CA ALA A 111 -2.00 -3.96 11.23
C ALA A 111 -1.69 -2.81 12.21
N GLY A 112 -0.80 -1.91 11.83
CA GLY A 112 -0.48 -0.71 12.61
C GLY A 112 -1.66 0.23 12.75
N ILE A 113 -2.43 0.45 11.68
CA ILE A 113 -3.64 1.28 11.73
C ILE A 113 -4.68 0.67 12.68
N GLU A 114 -4.83 -0.66 12.65
CA GLU A 114 -5.82 -1.36 13.48
C GLU A 114 -5.35 -1.64 14.91
N VAL A 115 -4.09 -1.37 15.26
CA VAL A 115 -3.53 -1.69 16.58
C VAL A 115 -4.29 -0.98 17.71
N GLY A 116 -4.83 0.21 17.45
CA GLY A 116 -5.62 0.97 18.42
C GLY A 116 -6.87 0.23 18.89
N VAL A 117 -7.42 -0.67 18.06
CA VAL A 117 -8.58 -1.50 18.40
C VAL A 117 -8.30 -2.43 19.58
N LEU A 118 -7.05 -2.81 19.80
CA LEU A 118 -6.67 -3.73 20.88
C LEU A 118 -6.75 -3.11 22.27
N PHE A 119 -6.58 -1.79 22.39
CA PHE A 119 -6.29 -1.15 23.69
C PHE A 119 -7.35 -0.18 24.19
N VAL A 120 -8.41 0.10 23.43
CA VAL A 120 -9.48 1.03 23.84
C VAL A 120 -10.64 0.24 24.48
N PRO A 121 -10.83 0.23 25.81
CA PRO A 121 -11.82 -0.62 26.46
C PRO A 121 -13.25 -0.26 26.08
N ASP A 122 -13.58 1.03 26.09
CA ASP A 122 -14.92 1.57 25.82
C ASP A 122 -15.05 2.13 24.40
N MET A 123 -14.60 1.36 23.41
CA MET A 123 -14.69 1.77 22.02
C MET A 123 -16.16 1.87 21.61
N ASP A 124 -16.61 3.07 21.23
CA ASP A 124 -17.93 3.25 20.62
C ASP A 124 -17.89 2.81 19.16
N PHE A 125 -18.49 1.64 18.90
CA PHE A 125 -18.57 1.06 17.56
C PHE A 125 -19.65 1.70 16.69
N THR A 126 -20.46 2.62 17.23
CA THR A 126 -21.61 3.24 16.54
C THR A 126 -21.19 4.33 15.53
N TYR A 127 -20.02 4.94 15.72
CA TYR A 127 -19.50 6.05 14.90
C TYR A 127 -18.19 5.71 14.19
N ILE A 128 -18.01 4.45 13.78
CA ILE A 128 -16.83 4.04 13.02
C ILE A 128 -17.09 4.36 11.54
N GLY A 129 -16.57 5.52 11.11
CA GLY A 129 -16.50 5.89 9.69
C GLY A 129 -15.55 4.98 8.89
N ILE A 130 -15.23 5.39 7.65
CA ILE A 130 -14.28 4.65 6.81
C ILE A 130 -12.91 4.58 7.52
N SER A 131 -12.44 3.36 7.82
CA SER A 131 -11.13 3.14 8.44
C SER A 131 -10.01 3.69 7.55
N TRP A 132 -8.97 4.26 8.16
CA TRP A 132 -7.74 4.65 7.45
C TRP A 132 -7.11 3.48 6.69
N THR A 133 -7.36 2.24 7.12
CA THR A 133 -6.95 1.02 6.43
C THR A 133 -7.59 0.91 5.04
N CYS A 134 -8.81 1.39 4.86
CA CYS A 134 -9.48 1.40 3.55
C CYS A 134 -8.72 2.29 2.55
N VAL A 135 -8.34 3.49 2.99
CA VAL A 135 -7.54 4.43 2.19
C VAL A 135 -6.18 3.82 1.85
N TRP A 136 -5.55 3.17 2.82
CA TRP A 136 -4.28 2.48 2.65
C TRP A 136 -4.36 1.34 1.60
N ILE A 137 -5.39 0.48 1.70
CA ILE A 137 -5.62 -0.63 0.76
C ILE A 137 -5.80 -0.13 -0.66
N VAL A 138 -6.53 0.96 -0.88
CA VAL A 138 -6.79 1.48 -2.23
C VAL A 138 -5.56 2.16 -2.82
N ILE A 139 -4.85 2.98 -2.04
CA ILE A 139 -3.72 3.77 -2.55
C ILE A 139 -2.48 2.90 -2.79
N PHE A 140 -2.24 1.89 -1.94
CA PHE A 140 -0.96 1.18 -1.97
C PHE A 140 -0.65 0.48 -3.31
N PRO A 141 -1.57 -0.28 -3.93
CA PRO A 141 -1.33 -0.93 -5.22
C PRO A 141 -1.12 0.09 -6.36
N LEU A 142 -1.63 1.32 -6.20
CA LEU A 142 -1.39 2.39 -7.16
C LEU A 142 0.05 2.88 -7.06
N LEU A 143 0.61 2.95 -5.85
CA LEU A 143 1.99 3.40 -5.60
C LEU A 143 3.03 2.34 -5.95
N VAL A 144 2.79 1.10 -5.54
CA VAL A 144 3.76 0.00 -5.65
C VAL A 144 3.29 -0.99 -6.70
N PRO A 145 3.95 -1.04 -7.87
CA PRO A 145 3.61 -2.00 -8.91
C PRO A 145 3.79 -3.42 -8.41
N ALA A 146 2.75 -4.23 -8.55
CA ALA A 146 2.79 -5.65 -8.28
C ALA A 146 1.92 -6.40 -9.28
N THR A 147 2.20 -7.68 -9.47
CA THR A 147 1.29 -8.56 -10.23
C THR A 147 -0.07 -8.63 -9.53
N MET A 148 -1.16 -8.71 -10.31
CA MET A 148 -2.54 -8.80 -9.82
C MET A 148 -2.71 -9.77 -8.62
N GLY A 149 -2.18 -11.00 -8.71
CA GLY A 149 -2.31 -11.98 -7.64
C GLY A 149 -1.64 -11.55 -6.33
N LYS A 150 -0.42 -11.03 -6.40
CA LYS A 150 0.31 -10.54 -5.23
C LYS A 150 -0.35 -9.31 -4.59
N ALA A 151 -0.80 -8.36 -5.42
CA ALA A 151 -1.52 -7.18 -4.94
C ALA A 151 -2.85 -7.54 -4.27
N PHE A 152 -3.60 -8.48 -4.87
CA PHE A 152 -4.85 -8.98 -4.28
C PHE A 152 -4.61 -9.65 -2.93
N LEU A 153 -3.62 -10.56 -2.85
CA LEU A 153 -3.29 -11.23 -1.59
C LEU A 153 -2.88 -10.25 -0.49
N ALA A 154 -2.05 -9.26 -0.83
CA ALA A 154 -1.64 -8.23 0.13
C ALA A 154 -2.83 -7.36 0.57
N ALA A 155 -3.66 -6.89 -0.36
CA ALA A 155 -4.84 -6.10 -0.05
C ALA A 155 -5.87 -6.87 0.80
N PHE A 156 -6.10 -8.15 0.48
CA PHE A 156 -7.00 -9.01 1.23
C PHE A 156 -6.46 -9.30 2.64
N ALA A 157 -5.16 -9.58 2.76
CA ALA A 157 -4.51 -9.75 4.06
C ALA A 157 -4.58 -8.46 4.89
N SER A 158 -4.36 -7.29 4.29
CA SER A 158 -4.54 -5.99 4.94
C SER A 158 -5.98 -5.79 5.44
N ALA A 159 -6.99 -6.10 4.62
CA ALA A 159 -8.40 -6.01 5.04
C ALA A 159 -8.72 -6.97 6.20
N SER A 160 -8.03 -8.10 6.27
CA SER A 160 -8.18 -9.11 7.32
C SER A 160 -7.52 -8.71 8.66
N MET A 161 -6.72 -7.63 8.69
CA MET A 161 -6.06 -7.18 9.93
C MET A 161 -7.06 -6.66 10.97
N LEU A 162 -8.15 -6.03 10.55
CA LEU A 162 -9.21 -5.59 11.46
C LEU A 162 -9.93 -6.77 12.15
N PRO A 163 -10.46 -7.78 11.43
CA PRO A 163 -11.06 -8.94 12.09
C PRO A 163 -10.05 -9.68 12.97
N LEU A 164 -8.78 -9.77 12.57
CA LEU A 164 -7.73 -10.34 13.41
C LEU A 164 -7.55 -9.52 14.71
N ALA A 165 -7.51 -8.20 14.64
CA ALA A 165 -7.42 -7.33 15.81
C ALA A 165 -8.63 -7.51 16.75
N LEU A 166 -9.85 -7.60 16.20
CA LEU A 166 -11.05 -7.86 16.99
C LEU A 166 -11.03 -9.23 17.67
N LEU A 167 -10.51 -10.26 17.02
CA LEU A 167 -10.34 -11.59 17.61
C LEU A 167 -9.31 -11.55 18.75
N LEU A 168 -8.16 -10.90 18.56
CA LEU A 168 -7.14 -10.74 19.60
C LEU A 168 -7.67 -9.93 20.80
N ARG A 169 -8.46 -8.89 20.53
CA ARG A 169 -9.19 -8.13 21.54
C ARG A 169 -10.13 -9.02 22.36
N SER A 170 -10.93 -9.86 21.69
CA SER A 170 -11.86 -10.78 22.36
C SER A 170 -11.12 -11.83 23.21
N ALA A 171 -9.99 -12.32 22.73
CA ALA A 171 -9.13 -13.24 23.49
C ALA A 171 -8.53 -12.58 24.74
N GLY A 172 -8.33 -11.26 24.71
CA GLY A 172 -7.96 -10.44 25.86
C GLY A 172 -9.11 -10.14 26.85
N GLY A 173 -10.31 -10.67 26.61
CA GLY A 173 -11.48 -10.49 27.49
C GLY A 173 -12.24 -9.17 27.30
N LEU A 174 -11.92 -8.40 26.25
CA LEU A 174 -12.61 -7.16 25.94
C LEU A 174 -13.89 -7.40 25.13
N ALA A 175 -14.82 -6.45 25.21
CA ALA A 175 -16.11 -6.54 24.52
C ALA A 175 -15.94 -6.74 23.01
N PHE A 176 -16.69 -7.69 22.47
CA PHE A 176 -16.76 -7.99 21.05
C PHE A 176 -17.96 -7.27 20.41
N PRO A 177 -17.83 -6.70 19.21
CA PRO A 177 -18.92 -5.99 18.56
C PRO A 177 -20.10 -6.92 18.25
N SER A 178 -21.30 -6.33 18.20
CA SER A 178 -22.50 -7.02 17.72
C SER A 178 -22.39 -7.36 16.22
N THR A 179 -23.21 -8.29 15.73
CA THR A 179 -23.12 -8.78 14.35
C THR A 179 -23.32 -7.68 13.31
N ASP A 180 -24.23 -6.75 13.56
CA ASP A 180 -24.48 -5.59 12.69
C ASP A 180 -23.29 -4.64 12.66
N GLN A 181 -22.65 -4.38 13.81
CA GLN A 181 -21.42 -3.59 13.89
C GLN A 181 -20.25 -4.27 13.16
N LEU A 182 -20.10 -5.58 13.29
CA LEU A 182 -19.07 -6.33 12.54
C LEU A 182 -19.27 -6.19 11.03
N ILE A 183 -20.49 -6.34 10.54
CA ILE A 183 -20.77 -6.18 9.10
C ILE A 183 -20.38 -4.77 8.64
N GLN A 184 -20.77 -3.73 9.40
CA GLN A 184 -20.44 -2.34 9.07
C GLN A 184 -18.94 -2.06 9.09
N MET A 185 -18.19 -2.67 10.02
CA MET A 185 -16.75 -2.48 10.14
C MET A 185 -15.95 -3.26 9.10
N LEU A 186 -16.37 -4.48 8.76
CA LEU A 186 -15.60 -5.40 7.93
C LEU A 186 -15.85 -5.20 6.43
N VAL A 187 -17.11 -5.00 6.02
CA VAL A 187 -17.49 -4.93 4.61
C VAL A 187 -16.73 -3.84 3.84
N PRO A 188 -16.55 -2.61 4.36
CA PRO A 188 -15.82 -1.56 3.63
C PRO A 188 -14.39 -1.96 3.26
N GLY A 189 -13.67 -2.65 4.15
CA GLY A 189 -12.30 -3.10 3.88
C GLY A 189 -12.21 -4.03 2.67
N TYR A 190 -13.12 -5.00 2.57
CA TYR A 190 -13.17 -5.93 1.43
C TYR A 190 -13.70 -5.28 0.15
N ILE A 191 -14.61 -4.32 0.25
CA ILE A 191 -15.01 -3.49 -0.92
C ILE A 191 -13.78 -2.73 -1.44
N CYS A 192 -12.97 -2.16 -0.56
CA CYS A 192 -11.74 -1.46 -0.93
C CYS A 192 -10.72 -2.37 -1.62
N VAL A 193 -10.65 -3.67 -1.28
CA VAL A 193 -9.86 -4.64 -2.06
C VAL A 193 -10.35 -4.67 -3.50
N GLY A 194 -11.66 -4.81 -3.72
CA GLY A 194 -12.26 -4.80 -5.07
C GLY A 194 -11.93 -3.51 -5.84
N ILE A 195 -12.08 -2.35 -5.21
CA ILE A 195 -11.76 -1.05 -5.80
C ILE A 195 -10.26 -0.97 -6.15
N ALA A 196 -9.39 -1.39 -5.23
CA ALA A 196 -7.95 -1.39 -5.45
C ALA A 196 -7.57 -2.24 -6.66
N MET A 197 -8.19 -3.42 -6.83
CA MET A 197 -7.94 -4.29 -7.97
C MET A 197 -8.45 -3.69 -9.28
N VAL A 198 -9.60 -3.02 -9.28
CA VAL A 198 -10.09 -2.30 -10.46
C VAL A 198 -9.14 -1.17 -10.83
N GLY A 199 -8.71 -0.35 -9.87
CA GLY A 199 -7.75 0.74 -10.08
C GLY A 199 -6.42 0.23 -10.63
N LEU A 200 -5.89 -0.85 -10.05
CA LEU A 200 -4.68 -1.50 -10.55
C LEU A 200 -4.87 -2.00 -11.99
N ARG A 201 -6.03 -2.61 -12.31
CA ARG A 201 -6.30 -3.14 -13.66
C ARG A 201 -6.29 -2.05 -14.71
N VAL A 202 -6.97 -0.93 -14.41
CA VAL A 202 -7.00 0.25 -15.29
C VAL A 202 -5.57 0.74 -15.54
N ILE A 203 -4.77 0.94 -14.49
CA ILE A 203 -3.38 1.40 -14.63
C ILE A 203 -2.55 0.41 -15.46
N THR A 204 -2.65 -0.89 -15.19
CA THR A 204 -1.91 -1.91 -15.94
C THR A 204 -2.36 -2.06 -17.39
N SER A 205 -3.57 -1.62 -17.74
CA SER A 205 -4.06 -1.64 -19.12
C SER A 205 -3.64 -0.42 -19.94
N LEU A 206 -3.10 0.62 -19.29
CA LEU A 206 -2.66 1.86 -19.94
C LEU A 206 -1.17 1.85 -20.33
N GLY A 207 -0.37 0.91 -19.80
CA GLY A 207 1.06 0.77 -20.07
C GLY A 207 1.37 -0.46 -20.92
#